data_AF-A0A8S2RED7-F1
#
_entry.id   AF-A0A8S2RED7-F1
#
_cell.length_a   1.000
_cell.length_b   1.000
_cell.length_c   1.000
_cell.angle_alpha   90.00
_cell.angle_beta   90.00
_cell.angle_gamma   90.00
#
_symmetry.space_group_name_H-M   'P 1'
#
loop_
_entity.id
_entity.type
_entity.pdbx_description
1 polymer ?
#
loop_
_entity_poly.entity_id
_entity_poly.type
_entity_poly.pdbx_seq_one_letter_code
_entity_poly.pdbx_strand_id
1 'polypeptide(L)' 'YICELLAKMASKKAVAIVIGVGPGLGASLAKRFAAGGYSVGLIARKESSLQPVQSELEQSGHTGDQS' A
#
# COMPACT_ATOMS: atom_id res chain seq x y z
N TYR A 1 -17.16 21.36 8.21
CA TYR A 1 -16.53 21.43 6.87
C TYR A 1 -15.03 21.71 6.96
N ILE A 2 -14.58 22.76 7.65
CA ILE A 2 -13.14 23.10 7.77
C ILE A 2 -12.30 21.97 8.40
N CYS A 3 -12.76 21.35 9.50
CA CYS A 3 -12.03 20.23 10.10
C CYS A 3 -11.87 19.02 9.16
N GLU A 4 -12.87 18.77 8.32
CA GLU A 4 -12.85 17.67 7.35
C GLU A 4 -11.83 17.94 6.23
N LEU A 5 -11.81 19.18 5.72
CA LEU A 5 -10.86 19.64 4.71
C LEU A 5 -9.41 19.63 5.24
N LEU A 6 -9.22 20.04 6.50
CA LEU A 6 -7.92 20.00 7.18
C LEU A 6 -7.44 18.55 7.40
N ALA A 7 -8.31 17.63 7.83
CA ALA A 7 -7.99 16.21 7.96
C ALA A 7 -7.57 15.61 6.61
N LYS A 8 -8.26 15.98 5.51
CA LYS A 8 -7.97 15.51 4.16
C LYS A 8 -6.64 16.05 3.61
N MET A 9 -6.30 17.32 3.90
CA MET A 9 -5.01 17.92 3.53
C MET A 9 -3.84 17.41 4.39
N ALA A 10 -4.08 17.14 5.68
CA ALA A 10 -3.08 16.55 6.58
C ALA A 10 -2.77 15.10 6.21
N SER A 11 -3.77 14.37 5.65
CA SER A 11 -3.64 12.97 5.23
C SER A 11 -3.17 12.82 3.78
N LYS A 12 -2.33 13.73 3.27
CA LYS A 12 -1.72 13.58 1.95
C LYS A 12 -0.56 12.58 2.05
N LYS A 13 -0.90 11.29 2.16
CA LYS A 13 0.08 10.21 2.17
C LYS A 13 0.81 10.18 0.84
N ALA A 14 2.14 10.13 0.90
CA ALA A 14 2.94 9.89 -0.30
C ALA A 14 2.58 8.52 -0.89
N VAL A 15 2.53 8.42 -2.22
CA VAL A 15 2.10 7.21 -2.91
C VAL A 15 3.32 6.48 -3.46
N ALA A 16 3.42 5.17 -3.23
CA ALA A 16 4.44 4.30 -3.79
C ALA A 16 3.78 3.21 -4.64
N ILE A 17 4.22 3.03 -5.89
CA ILE A 17 3.72 1.98 -6.77
C ILE A 17 4.82 0.94 -6.96
N VAL A 18 4.53 -0.32 -6.62
CA VAL A 18 5.47 -1.44 -6.77
C VAL A 18 4.98 -2.33 -7.91
N ILE A 19 5.75 -2.37 -9.00
CA ILE A 19 5.45 -3.16 -10.21
C ILE A 19 6.34 -4.40 -10.23
N GLY A 20 5.77 -5.56 -10.53
CA GLY A 20 6.48 -6.83 -10.53
C GLY A 20 6.59 -7.42 -9.13
N VAL A 21 5.53 -7.32 -8.32
CA VAL A 21 5.52 -7.90 -6.97
C VAL A 21 5.66 -9.41 -7.03
N GLY A 22 6.74 -9.90 -6.43
CA GLY A 22 7.01 -11.31 -6.18
C GLY A 22 7.41 -11.53 -4.72
N PRO A 23 7.62 -12.79 -4.30
CA PRO A 23 7.77 -13.18 -2.89
C PRO A 23 9.02 -12.60 -2.18
N GLY A 24 9.97 -12.04 -2.93
CA GLY A 24 11.17 -11.41 -2.38
C GLY A 24 11.07 -9.88 -2.35
N LEU A 25 11.67 -9.24 -3.35
CA LEU A 25 11.90 -7.79 -3.36
C LEU A 25 10.61 -6.96 -3.35
N GLY A 26 9.64 -7.31 -4.20
CA GLY A 26 8.39 -6.56 -4.29
C GLY A 26 7.61 -6.54 -2.99
N ALA A 27 7.53 -7.68 -2.30
CA ALA A 27 6.90 -7.80 -0.99
C ALA A 27 7.63 -6.98 0.08
N SER A 28 8.97 -7.07 0.15
CA SER A 28 9.75 -6.30 1.13
C SER A 28 9.64 -4.79 0.92
N LEU A 29 9.65 -4.32 -0.32
CA LEU A 29 9.48 -2.91 -0.65
C LEU A 29 8.08 -2.42 -0.29
N ALA A 30 7.04 -3.18 -0.66
CA ALA A 30 5.66 -2.86 -0.33
C ALA A 30 5.47 -2.69 1.19
N LYS A 31 5.97 -3.63 1.98
CA LYS A 31 5.96 -3.57 3.45
C LYS A 31 6.69 -2.34 3.98
N ARG A 32 7.86 -2.03 3.43
CA ARG A 32 8.67 -0.89 3.87
C ARG A 32 7.98 0.45 3.62
N PHE A 33 7.37 0.61 2.45
CA PHE A 33 6.63 1.84 2.12
C PHE A 33 5.36 1.98 2.96
N ALA A 34 4.62 0.89 3.14
CA ALA A 34 3.44 0.88 4.00
C ALA A 34 3.80 1.29 5.43
N ALA A 35 4.79 0.65 6.04
CA ALA A 35 5.28 1.01 7.37
C ALA A 35 5.81 2.46 7.46
N GLY A 36 6.22 3.06 6.35
CA GLY A 36 6.59 4.47 6.24
C GLY A 36 5.41 5.43 6.17
N GLY A 37 4.16 4.96 6.22
CA GLY A 37 2.95 5.75 6.10
C GLY A 37 2.54 6.07 4.66
N TYR A 38 3.11 5.39 3.66
CA TYR A 38 2.78 5.61 2.25
C TYR A 38 1.51 4.84 1.88
N SER A 39 0.75 5.37 0.93
CA SER A 39 -0.25 4.58 0.20
C SER A 39 0.47 3.73 -0.84
N VAL A 40 0.34 2.41 -0.77
CA VAL A 40 1.08 1.48 -1.63
C VAL A 40 0.16 0.82 -2.64
N GLY A 41 0.43 0.99 -3.93
CA GLY A 41 -0.21 0.25 -5.01
C GLY A 41 0.67 -0.92 -5.47
N LEU A 42 0.08 -2.11 -5.61
CA LEU A 42 0.80 -3.32 -6.03
C LEU A 42 0.34 -3.77 -7.41
N ILE A 43 1.28 -4.00 -8.32
CA ILE A 43 1.00 -4.52 -9.67
C ILE A 43 1.84 -5.77 -9.90
N ALA A 44 1.19 -6.88 -10.22
CA ALA A 44 1.87 -8.12 -10.63
C ALA A 44 1.09 -8.81 -11.76
N ARG A 45 1.79 -9.63 -12.55
CA ARG A 45 1.18 -10.41 -13.63
C ARG A 45 0.30 -11.57 -13.13
N LYS A 46 0.48 -12.00 -11.89
CA LYS A 46 -0.23 -13.12 -11.27
C LYS A 46 -0.75 -12.71 -9.90
N GLU A 47 -2.04 -12.90 -9.70
CA GLU A 47 -2.73 -12.59 -8.44
C GLU A 47 -2.21 -13.41 -7.25
N SER A 48 -1.73 -14.64 -7.51
CA SER A 48 -1.09 -15.50 -6.52
C SER A 48 0.11 -14.87 -5.81
N SER A 49 0.75 -13.87 -6.43
CA SER A 49 1.87 -13.13 -5.83
C SER A 49 1.42 -11.87 -5.09
N LEU A 50 0.18 -11.39 -5.29
CA LEU A 50 -0.39 -10.21 -4.65
C LEU A 50 -1.11 -10.54 -3.36
N GLN A 51 -1.92 -11.60 -3.35
CA GLN A 51 -2.72 -12.06 -2.20
C GLN A 51 -1.94 -12.09 -0.87
N PRO A 52 -0.78 -12.77 -0.76
CA PRO A 52 -0.06 -12.83 0.52
C PRO A 52 0.47 -11.47 0.97
N VAL A 53 0.92 -10.63 0.03
CA VAL A 53 1.45 -9.30 0.35
C VAL A 53 0.32 -8.36 0.78
N GLN A 54 -0.84 -8.45 0.12
CA GLN A 54 -2.03 -7.69 0.49
C GLN A 54 -2.53 -8.09 1.88
N SER A 55 -2.66 -9.38 2.17
CA SER A 55 -3.10 -9.84 3.50
C SER A 55 -2.17 -9.35 4.61
N GLU A 56 -0.85 -9.35 4.40
CA GLU A 56 0.10 -8.82 5.38
C GLU A 56 0.01 -7.29 5.53
N LEU A 57 -0.27 -6.56 4.44
CA LEU A 57 -0.49 -5.11 4.47
C LEU A 57 -1.78 -4.75 5.22
N GLU A 58 -2.86 -5.48 4.99
CA GLU A 58 -4.14 -5.29 5.67
C GLU A 58 -4.04 -5.62 7.17
N GLN A 59 -3.34 -6.71 7.53
CA GLN A 59 -3.07 -7.06 8.93
C GLN A 59 -2.25 -5.99 9.67
N SER A 60 -1.38 -5.26 8.95
CA SER A 60 -0.59 -4.17 9.51
C SER A 60 -1.35 -2.83 9.55
N GLY A 61 -2.64 -2.80 9.21
CA GLY A 61 -3.49 -1.61 9.26
C GLY A 61 -3.38 -0.69 8.03
N HIS A 62 -2.77 -1.18 6.94
CA HIS A 62 -2.67 -0.45 5.69
C HIS A 62 -3.81 -0.90 4.76
N THR A 63 -4.79 -0.02 4.55
CA THR A 63 -5.92 -0.29 3.63
C THR A 63 -5.41 -0.45 2.20
N GLY A 64 -5.52 -1.67 1.66
CA GLY A 64 -5.37 -1.93 0.24
C GLY A 64 -6.67 -1.60 -0.48
N ASP A 65 -6.67 -0.52 -1.26
CA ASP A 65 -7.71 -0.31 -2.28
C ASP A 65 -7.20 -0.93 -3.58
N GLN A 66 -7.91 -1.95 -4.07
CA GLN A 66 -7.59 -2.69 -5.31
C GLN A 66 -8.15 -1.99 -6.56
N SER A 67 -8.62 -0.74 -6.44
CA SER A 67 -9.27 0.02 -7.50
C SER A 67 -8.30 0.51 -8.59
#